data_AF-A0A0D8FSJ2-F1
#
_entry.id   AF-A0A0D8FSJ2-F1
#
_cell.length_a   1.000
_cell.length_b   1.000
_cell.length_c   1.000
_cell.angle_alpha   90.00
_cell.angle_beta   90.00
_cell.angle_gamma   90.00
#
_symmetry.space_group_name_H-M   'P 1'
#
loop_
_entity.id
_entity.type
_entity.pdbx_description
1 polymer ?
#
loop_
_entity_poly.entity_id
_entity_poly.type
_entity_poly.pdbx_seq_one_letter_code
_entity_poly.pdbx_strand_id
1 'polypeptide(L)'
;MHSGTGKIPSLVLPQELTAFSSLPKNPYVAAYGVMRRVEVNMGIVRYRRCGYSVDPSLRGSTVYVREDNDEVVIVTVTGSGVTEVARHKRGEPYGYVISDKHKDPSHPSGPLVRHPIPTNETEGKFLGITTEAGTWLERAASLGTKKIPDTIGVLVLAETQIAKNAITESLALGDFGYTTMNALLAKTQQVTPAPAAREVESLGSSTLPYAKLKAVSACR
;
A
#
# COMPACT_ATOMS: atom_id res chain seq x y z
N MET A 1 -31.36 47.01 26.83
CA MET A 1 -32.66 46.84 27.52
C MET A 1 -33.39 45.66 26.89
N HIS A 2 -34.11 44.85 27.67
CA HIS A 2 -35.01 43.84 27.11
C HIS A 2 -36.21 44.54 26.43
N SER A 3 -36.52 44.17 25.19
CA SER A 3 -37.57 44.78 24.38
C SER A 3 -38.98 44.71 24.99
N GLY A 4 -39.27 43.71 25.84
CA GLY A 4 -40.61 43.53 26.42
C GLY A 4 -40.80 44.17 27.80
N THR A 5 -39.76 44.21 28.63
CA THR A 5 -39.86 44.70 30.02
C THR A 5 -39.11 46.01 30.28
N GLY A 6 -38.32 46.50 29.32
CA GLY A 6 -37.51 47.71 29.47
C GLY A 6 -36.38 47.63 30.49
N LYS A 7 -36.26 46.52 31.23
CA LYS A 7 -35.23 46.33 32.25
C LYS A 7 -33.89 45.93 31.62
N ILE A 8 -32.81 46.12 32.37
CA ILE A 8 -31.46 45.70 31.98
C ILE A 8 -31.36 44.18 32.19
N PRO A 9 -31.13 43.36 31.14
CA PRO A 9 -31.16 41.91 31.24
C PRO A 9 -30.24 41.33 32.32
N SER A 10 -29.04 41.89 32.47
CA SER A 10 -28.07 41.41 33.46
C SER A 10 -28.51 41.60 34.92
N LEU A 11 -29.37 42.59 35.21
CA LEU A 11 -29.88 42.83 36.56
C LEU A 11 -31.08 41.94 36.91
N VAL A 12 -31.83 41.50 35.91
CA VAL A 12 -33.05 40.70 36.11
C VAL A 12 -32.77 39.19 36.04
N LEU A 13 -31.75 38.78 35.28
CA LEU A 13 -31.37 37.37 35.11
C LEU A 13 -31.21 36.58 36.43
N PRO A 14 -30.56 37.09 37.50
CA PRO A 14 -30.46 36.34 38.75
C PRO A 14 -31.81 36.05 39.41
N GLN A 15 -32.77 36.97 39.23
CA GLN A 15 -34.13 36.88 39.77
C GLN A 15 -35.02 35.99 38.90
N GLU A 16 -34.77 35.93 37.58
CA GLU A 16 -35.43 35.02 36.66
C GLU A 16 -34.93 33.58 36.79
N LEU A 17 -33.63 33.38 37.04
CA LEU A 17 -33.03 32.06 37.23
C LEU A 17 -33.60 31.28 38.42
N THR A 18 -34.18 31.95 39.42
CA THR A 18 -34.87 31.26 40.53
C THR A 18 -36.27 30.80 40.16
N ALA A 19 -36.89 31.41 39.14
CA ALA A 19 -38.20 31.02 38.62
C ALA A 19 -38.09 29.90 37.58
N PHE A 20 -36.96 29.81 36.88
CA PHE A 20 -36.72 28.77 35.88
C PHE A 20 -36.02 27.55 36.48
N SER A 21 -36.47 26.36 36.09
CA SER A 21 -35.77 25.12 36.42
C SER A 21 -34.54 24.96 35.54
N SER A 22 -33.42 24.50 36.12
CA SER A 22 -32.24 24.11 35.34
C SER A 22 -32.56 22.99 34.37
N LEU A 23 -31.94 23.04 33.19
CA LEU A 23 -32.03 21.94 32.24
C LEU A 23 -31.39 20.67 32.84
N PRO A 24 -31.93 19.48 32.52
CA PRO A 24 -31.34 18.23 32.97
C PRO A 24 -29.91 18.10 32.43
N LYS A 25 -29.00 17.59 33.27
CA LYS A 25 -27.58 17.42 32.90
C LYS A 25 -27.40 16.51 31.69
N ASN A 26 -28.23 15.47 31.59
CA ASN A 26 -28.33 14.62 30.42
C ASN A 26 -29.59 15.03 29.65
N PRO A 27 -29.46 15.51 28.41
CA PRO A 27 -30.62 15.93 27.65
C PRO A 27 -31.44 14.70 27.22
N TYR A 28 -32.73 14.90 26.96
CA TYR A 28 -33.60 13.84 26.50
C TYR A 28 -33.17 13.34 25.11
N VAL A 29 -33.48 12.08 24.79
CA VAL A 29 -33.08 11.43 23.52
C VAL A 29 -33.48 12.26 22.29
N ALA A 30 -34.62 12.94 22.34
CA ALA A 30 -35.10 13.82 21.28
C ALA A 30 -34.14 14.98 20.96
N ALA A 31 -33.35 15.44 21.94
CA ALA A 31 -32.37 16.52 21.77
C ALA A 31 -31.09 16.05 21.05
N TYR A 32 -30.82 14.74 20.97
CA TYR A 32 -29.65 14.23 20.25
C TYR A 32 -29.81 14.27 18.73
N GLY A 33 -31.05 14.33 18.25
CA GLY A 33 -31.37 14.34 16.83
C GLY A 33 -31.76 12.96 16.31
N VAL A 34 -31.46 12.73 15.03
CA VAL A 34 -31.93 11.55 14.30
C VAL A 34 -30.97 10.39 14.51
N MET A 35 -31.49 9.28 15.02
CA MET A 35 -30.72 8.05 15.18
C MET A 35 -30.32 7.49 13.81
N ARG A 36 -29.03 7.18 13.66
CA ARG A 36 -28.44 6.54 12.48
C ARG A 36 -27.43 5.49 12.92
N ARG A 37 -27.18 4.53 12.03
CA ARG A 37 -26.14 3.52 12.21
C ARG A 37 -24.95 3.89 11.33
N VAL A 38 -23.76 3.81 11.88
CA VAL A 38 -22.52 3.91 11.11
C VAL A 38 -22.41 2.65 10.25
N GLU A 39 -22.00 2.82 8.99
CA GLU A 39 -21.74 1.68 8.12
C GLU A 39 -20.69 0.74 8.72
N VAL A 40 -20.84 -0.56 8.44
CA VAL A 40 -19.96 -1.60 9.03
C VAL A 40 -18.60 -1.60 8.33
N ASN A 41 -18.59 -1.49 7.00
CA ASN A 41 -17.38 -1.53 6.19
C ASN A 41 -16.70 -0.16 6.09
N MET A 42 -17.47 0.92 6.21
CA MET A 42 -17.01 2.29 6.01
C MET A 42 -17.35 3.10 7.25
N GLY A 43 -16.43 3.95 7.74
CA GLY A 43 -16.71 4.88 8.84
C GLY A 43 -17.58 6.05 8.38
N ILE A 44 -18.79 5.76 7.91
CA ILE A 44 -19.70 6.73 7.26
C ILE A 44 -21.10 6.63 7.87
N VAL A 45 -21.73 7.79 8.04
CA VAL A 45 -23.12 7.93 8.47
C VAL A 45 -23.90 8.67 7.39
N ARG A 46 -25.05 8.13 6.98
CA ARG A 46 -25.93 8.79 6.01
C ARG A 46 -26.96 9.68 6.69
N TYR A 47 -26.98 10.95 6.29
CA TYR A 47 -27.95 11.93 6.75
C TYR A 47 -28.32 12.88 5.59
N ARG A 48 -29.60 13.19 5.42
CA ARG A 48 -30.12 14.05 4.32
C ARG A 48 -29.61 13.66 2.91
N ARG A 49 -29.48 12.36 2.65
CA ARG A 49 -28.92 11.80 1.38
C ARG A 49 -27.43 12.13 1.14
N CYS A 50 -26.72 12.68 2.11
CA CYS A 50 -25.27 12.87 2.08
C CYS A 50 -24.59 11.88 3.05
N GLY A 51 -23.38 11.42 2.70
CA GLY A 51 -22.52 10.66 3.60
C GLY A 51 -21.59 11.57 4.39
N TYR A 52 -21.43 11.32 5.68
CA TYR A 52 -20.52 12.05 6.56
C TYR A 52 -19.53 11.07 7.18
N SER A 53 -18.23 11.38 7.13
CA SER A 53 -17.23 10.51 7.74
C SER A 53 -17.24 10.61 9.27
N VAL A 54 -16.97 9.52 9.95
CA VAL A 54 -16.80 9.43 11.40
C VAL A 54 -15.59 8.57 11.72
N ASP A 55 -15.12 8.64 12.96
CA ASP A 55 -14.00 7.83 13.43
C ASP A 55 -14.23 6.31 13.12
N PRO A 56 -13.24 5.61 12.55
CA PRO A 56 -13.28 4.18 12.27
C PRO A 56 -13.69 3.29 13.46
N SER A 57 -13.36 3.69 14.68
CA SER A 57 -13.72 2.95 15.91
C SER A 57 -15.24 2.82 16.12
N LEU A 58 -16.03 3.66 15.46
CA LEU A 58 -17.50 3.67 15.58
C LEU A 58 -18.21 2.88 14.47
N ARG A 59 -17.48 2.17 13.60
CA ARG A 59 -18.09 1.32 12.56
C ARG A 59 -19.12 0.36 13.16
N GLY A 60 -20.30 0.30 12.55
CA GLY A 60 -21.43 -0.51 13.04
C GLY A 60 -22.11 -0.02 14.32
N SER A 61 -21.64 1.07 14.95
CA SER A 61 -22.25 1.64 16.15
C SER A 61 -23.44 2.53 15.83
N THR A 62 -24.29 2.78 16.83
CA THR A 62 -25.41 3.72 16.72
C THR A 62 -24.96 5.12 17.14
N VAL A 63 -25.28 6.11 16.30
CA VAL A 63 -24.98 7.53 16.51
C VAL A 63 -26.25 8.35 16.34
N TYR A 64 -26.23 9.60 16.80
CA TYR A 64 -27.28 10.57 16.53
C TYR A 64 -26.72 11.71 15.70
N VAL A 65 -27.52 12.17 14.74
CA VAL A 65 -27.14 13.21 13.80
C VAL A 65 -28.16 14.35 13.86
N ARG A 66 -27.67 15.57 14.03
CA ARG A 66 -28.48 16.79 14.04
C ARG A 66 -27.86 17.89 13.20
N GLU A 67 -28.69 18.81 12.77
CA GLU A 67 -28.25 20.05 12.13
C GLU A 67 -28.07 21.12 13.23
N ASP A 68 -26.96 21.85 13.13
CA ASP A 68 -26.64 23.00 13.97
C ASP A 68 -26.22 24.14 13.03
N ASN A 69 -27.14 25.05 12.73
CA ASN A 69 -27.00 26.02 11.65
C ASN A 69 -26.71 25.34 10.29
N ASP A 70 -25.55 25.62 9.69
CA ASP A 70 -25.07 25.04 8.42
C ASP A 70 -24.12 23.85 8.60
N GLU A 71 -24.06 23.32 9.81
CA GLU A 71 -23.24 22.16 10.15
C GLU A 71 -24.10 20.95 10.52
N VAL A 72 -23.53 19.78 10.29
CA VAL A 72 -24.05 18.49 10.73
C VAL A 72 -23.17 17.99 11.87
N VAL A 73 -23.79 17.82 13.02
CA VAL A 73 -23.15 17.38 14.26
C VAL A 73 -23.54 15.93 14.52
N ILE A 74 -22.54 15.08 14.75
CA ILE A 74 -22.68 13.66 15.02
C ILE A 74 -22.22 13.40 16.45
N VAL A 75 -23.12 12.82 17.24
CA VAL A 75 -22.87 12.51 18.65
C VAL A 75 -23.03 11.02 18.92
N THR A 76 -22.23 10.51 19.84
CA THR A 76 -22.42 9.20 20.45
C THR A 76 -22.96 9.37 21.86
N VAL A 77 -23.73 8.37 22.30
CA VAL A 77 -24.21 8.29 23.68
C VAL A 77 -23.57 7.05 24.29
N THR A 78 -22.72 7.27 25.28
CA THR A 78 -22.07 6.23 26.08
C THR A 78 -22.60 6.30 27.51
N GLY A 79 -22.29 5.29 28.33
CA GLY A 79 -22.68 5.31 29.76
C GLY A 79 -22.12 6.52 30.54
N SER A 80 -21.06 7.15 30.02
CA SER A 80 -20.43 8.35 30.57
C SER A 80 -21.11 9.67 30.13
N GLY A 81 -22.07 9.63 29.22
CA GLY A 81 -22.75 10.81 28.70
C GLY A 81 -22.68 10.92 27.18
N VAL A 82 -22.72 12.15 26.69
CA VAL A 82 -22.89 12.48 25.27
C VAL A 82 -21.64 13.15 24.78
N THR A 83 -21.04 12.58 23.74
CA THR A 83 -19.78 13.08 23.18
C THR A 83 -19.99 13.45 21.72
N GLU A 84 -19.60 14.65 21.36
CA GLU A 84 -19.48 15.07 19.96
C GLU A 84 -18.29 14.36 19.34
N VAL A 85 -18.54 13.57 18.30
CA VAL A 85 -17.52 12.78 17.61
C VAL A 85 -17.08 13.48 16.34
N ALA A 86 -18.02 14.07 15.62
CA ALA A 86 -17.74 14.70 14.34
C ALA A 86 -18.65 15.89 14.10
N ARG A 87 -18.08 16.92 13.47
CA ARG A 87 -18.76 18.11 13.00
C ARG A 87 -18.31 18.39 11.58
N HIS A 88 -19.28 18.51 10.68
CA HIS A 88 -19.06 18.69 9.26
C HIS A 88 -19.90 19.84 8.74
N LYS A 89 -19.46 20.49 7.66
CA LYS A 89 -20.35 21.37 6.89
C LYS A 89 -21.47 20.55 6.26
N ARG A 90 -22.65 21.14 6.07
CA ARG A 90 -23.72 20.53 5.28
C ARG A 90 -23.21 20.21 3.87
N GLY A 91 -23.44 18.99 3.43
CA GLY A 91 -23.02 18.51 2.11
C GLY A 91 -24.18 18.50 1.13
N GLU A 92 -23.85 18.44 -0.15
CA GLU A 92 -24.85 18.30 -1.22
C GLU A 92 -25.51 16.92 -1.19
N PRO A 93 -26.79 16.81 -1.59
CA PRO A 93 -27.45 15.52 -1.75
C PRO A 93 -26.67 14.59 -2.66
N TYR A 94 -26.60 13.30 -2.30
CA TYR A 94 -25.84 12.25 -3.00
C TYR A 94 -24.31 12.43 -2.99
N GLY A 95 -23.79 13.38 -2.21
CA GLY A 95 -22.37 13.59 -1.99
C GLY A 95 -21.81 12.94 -0.72
N TYR A 96 -20.53 13.21 -0.48
CA TYR A 96 -19.79 12.80 0.72
C TYR A 96 -19.01 13.99 1.28
N VAL A 97 -19.06 14.17 2.60
CA VAL A 97 -18.21 15.09 3.35
C VAL A 97 -17.24 14.26 4.17
N ILE A 98 -15.98 14.27 3.75
CA ILE A 98 -14.91 13.43 4.32
C ILE A 98 -13.87 14.34 4.98
N SER A 99 -13.66 14.14 6.27
CA SER A 99 -12.54 14.71 7.02
C SER A 99 -11.36 13.74 7.06
N ASP A 100 -10.15 14.24 6.78
CA ASP A 100 -8.91 13.46 6.88
C ASP A 100 -8.64 12.96 8.29
N LYS A 101 -9.15 13.64 9.32
CA LYS A 101 -9.04 13.20 10.72
C LYS A 101 -9.71 11.84 11.00
N HIS A 102 -10.65 11.44 10.15
CA HIS A 102 -11.38 10.18 10.27
C HIS A 102 -10.79 9.07 9.40
N LYS A 103 -9.64 9.32 8.74
CA LYS A 103 -8.94 8.27 8.02
C LYS A 103 -8.33 7.29 9.00
N ASP A 104 -8.37 6.02 8.64
CA ASP A 104 -7.79 4.95 9.42
C ASP A 104 -6.26 5.15 9.48
N PRO A 105 -5.64 5.29 10.67
CA PRO A 105 -4.19 5.48 10.78
C PRO A 105 -3.39 4.31 10.21
N SER A 106 -3.98 3.11 10.20
CA SER A 106 -3.35 1.92 9.62
C SER A 106 -3.32 1.94 8.10
N HIS A 107 -4.15 2.79 7.47
CA HIS A 107 -4.16 2.91 6.03
C HIS A 107 -3.02 3.83 5.59
N PRO A 108 -2.11 3.38 4.71
CA PRO A 108 -1.01 4.20 4.24
C PRO A 108 -1.57 5.49 3.62
N SER A 109 -1.07 6.63 4.09
CA SER A 109 -1.42 7.95 3.58
C SER A 109 -0.62 8.24 2.31
N GLY A 110 -1.29 8.76 1.27
CA GLY A 110 -0.67 9.13 -0.01
C GLY A 110 -1.17 8.30 -1.20
N PRO A 111 -0.61 8.54 -2.42
CA PRO A 111 -0.87 7.70 -3.58
C PRO A 111 -0.59 6.24 -3.21
N LEU A 112 -1.52 5.35 -3.55
CA LEU A 112 -1.40 3.94 -3.26
C LEU A 112 -0.20 3.39 -4.05
N VAL A 113 0.93 3.18 -3.37
CA VAL A 113 2.10 2.52 -3.94
C VAL A 113 1.72 1.05 -4.13
N ARG A 114 1.23 0.72 -5.32
CA ARG A 114 0.86 -0.64 -5.68
C ARG A 114 2.09 -1.33 -6.26
N HIS A 115 2.61 -2.29 -5.53
CA HIS A 115 3.60 -3.22 -6.07
C HIS A 115 2.91 -4.30 -6.91
N PRO A 116 3.55 -4.77 -8.00
CA PRO A 116 3.05 -5.90 -8.77
C PRO A 116 2.87 -7.14 -7.88
N ILE A 117 1.66 -7.71 -7.87
CA ILE A 117 1.36 -8.96 -7.19
C ILE A 117 1.28 -10.04 -8.26
N PRO A 118 2.05 -11.15 -8.15
CA PRO A 118 2.01 -12.21 -9.14
C PRO A 118 0.64 -12.90 -9.12
N THR A 119 0.03 -13.02 -10.29
CA THR A 119 -1.25 -13.72 -10.48
C THR A 119 -1.07 -15.15 -11.02
N ASN A 120 0.08 -15.44 -11.60
CA ASN A 120 0.43 -16.73 -12.18
C ASN A 120 1.87 -17.16 -11.80
N GLU A 121 2.20 -18.43 -12.04
CA GLU A 121 3.50 -19.00 -11.69
C GLU A 121 4.65 -18.33 -12.46
N THR A 122 4.42 -17.95 -13.72
CA THR A 122 5.42 -17.30 -14.58
C THR A 122 5.80 -15.92 -14.04
N GLU A 123 4.82 -15.10 -13.65
CA GLU A 123 5.02 -13.81 -12.99
C GLU A 123 5.73 -13.97 -11.65
N GLY A 124 5.37 -15.01 -10.88
CA GLY A 124 6.05 -15.35 -9.63
C GLY A 124 7.53 -15.68 -9.85
N LYS A 125 7.84 -16.50 -10.85
CA LYS A 125 9.23 -16.80 -11.25
C LYS A 125 9.97 -15.55 -11.68
N PHE A 126 9.35 -14.71 -12.50
CA PHE A 126 9.95 -13.45 -12.98
C PHE A 126 10.29 -12.49 -11.84
N LEU A 127 9.34 -12.26 -10.92
CA LEU A 127 9.56 -11.43 -9.74
C LEU A 127 10.66 -12.02 -8.83
N GLY A 128 10.88 -13.34 -8.89
CA GLY A 128 11.97 -14.03 -8.20
C GLY A 128 13.35 -13.96 -8.88
N ILE A 129 13.46 -13.48 -10.13
CA ILE A 129 14.75 -13.40 -10.85
C ILE A 129 15.66 -12.34 -10.21
N THR A 130 15.11 -11.14 -9.96
CA THR A 130 15.83 -9.98 -9.40
C THR A 130 14.96 -9.20 -8.43
N THR A 131 15.58 -8.54 -7.44
CA THR A 131 14.93 -7.55 -6.59
C THR A 131 14.32 -6.38 -7.37
N GLU A 132 14.85 -6.07 -8.55
CA GLU A 132 14.40 -4.98 -9.44
C GLU A 132 13.34 -5.42 -10.46
N ALA A 133 12.89 -6.67 -10.44
CA ALA A 133 11.88 -7.15 -11.40
C ALA A 133 10.54 -6.43 -11.22
N GLY A 134 10.17 -6.07 -9.98
CA GLY A 134 8.98 -5.29 -9.70
C GLY A 134 9.06 -3.86 -10.26
N THR A 135 10.20 -3.19 -10.09
CA THR A 135 10.42 -1.82 -10.61
C THR A 135 10.44 -1.81 -12.13
N TRP A 136 10.95 -2.88 -12.76
CA TRP A 136 10.85 -3.10 -14.20
C TRP A 136 9.38 -3.11 -14.67
N LEU A 137 8.50 -3.88 -14.01
CA LEU A 137 7.07 -3.92 -14.36
C LEU A 137 6.36 -2.60 -14.14
N GLU A 138 6.64 -1.92 -13.03
CA GLU A 138 6.06 -0.60 -12.73
C GLU A 138 6.41 0.42 -13.83
N ARG A 139 7.67 0.46 -14.26
CA ARG A 139 8.14 1.36 -15.33
C ARG A 139 7.64 0.95 -16.71
N ALA A 140 7.64 -0.34 -17.02
CA ALA A 140 7.09 -0.87 -18.26
C ALA A 140 5.60 -0.52 -18.41
N ALA A 141 4.81 -0.71 -17.34
CA ALA A 141 3.40 -0.38 -17.30
C ALA A 141 3.15 1.13 -17.40
N SER A 142 3.96 1.96 -16.74
CA SER A 142 3.80 3.42 -16.80
C SER A 142 4.10 4.01 -18.18
N LEU A 143 5.01 3.37 -18.93
CA LEU A 143 5.29 3.70 -20.34
C LEU A 143 4.31 3.07 -21.33
N GLY A 144 3.37 2.23 -20.85
CA GLY A 144 2.38 1.56 -21.70
C GLY A 144 3.01 0.54 -22.66
N THR A 145 4.07 -0.14 -22.23
CA THR A 145 4.72 -1.14 -23.08
C THR A 145 3.80 -2.30 -23.40
N LYS A 146 3.86 -2.76 -24.65
CA LYS A 146 3.02 -3.86 -25.16
C LYS A 146 3.75 -5.18 -24.95
N LYS A 147 2.98 -6.29 -24.91
CA LYS A 147 3.50 -7.66 -24.81
C LYS A 147 4.32 -7.95 -23.54
N ILE A 148 3.97 -7.31 -22.42
CA ILE A 148 4.59 -7.59 -21.12
C ILE A 148 4.54 -9.09 -20.76
N PRO A 149 3.40 -9.81 -20.91
CA PRO A 149 3.35 -11.25 -20.60
C PRO A 149 4.30 -12.09 -21.46
N ASP A 150 4.40 -11.81 -22.76
CA ASP A 150 5.31 -12.52 -23.66
C ASP A 150 6.78 -12.25 -23.29
N THR A 151 7.08 -10.99 -22.93
CA THR A 151 8.43 -10.57 -22.51
C THR A 151 8.85 -11.29 -21.22
N ILE A 152 7.95 -11.33 -20.24
CA ILE A 152 8.13 -12.09 -18.99
C ILE A 152 8.38 -13.57 -19.31
N GLY A 153 7.59 -14.16 -20.21
CA GLY A 153 7.73 -15.55 -20.63
C GLY A 153 9.12 -15.86 -21.17
N VAL A 154 9.65 -15.02 -22.07
CA VAL A 154 11.00 -15.20 -22.62
C VAL A 154 12.08 -15.04 -21.54
N LEU A 155 11.93 -14.07 -20.63
CA LEU A 155 12.90 -13.84 -19.54
C LEU A 155 12.95 -14.99 -18.53
N VAL A 156 11.81 -15.59 -18.22
CA VAL A 156 11.72 -16.75 -17.30
C VAL A 156 12.31 -18.01 -17.92
N LEU A 157 12.25 -18.15 -19.24
CA LEU A 157 12.85 -19.29 -19.96
C LEU A 157 14.37 -19.12 -20.19
N ALA A 158 14.88 -17.90 -20.09
CA ALA A 158 16.31 -17.62 -20.24
C ALA A 158 17.11 -18.06 -19.00
N GLU A 159 18.43 -18.24 -19.17
CA GLU A 159 19.33 -18.50 -18.04
C GLU A 159 19.29 -17.33 -17.04
N THR A 160 19.25 -17.66 -15.74
CA THR A 160 19.03 -16.68 -14.67
C THR A 160 19.98 -15.48 -14.73
N GLN A 161 21.27 -15.68 -15.00
CA GLN A 161 22.22 -14.57 -15.05
C GLN A 161 22.02 -13.68 -16.28
N ILE A 162 21.63 -14.26 -17.41
CA ILE A 162 21.33 -13.54 -18.65
C ILE A 162 20.08 -12.67 -18.44
N ALA A 163 19.03 -13.24 -17.84
CA ALA A 163 17.80 -12.52 -17.52
C ALA A 163 18.06 -11.36 -16.53
N LYS A 164 18.86 -11.58 -15.48
CA LYS A 164 19.27 -10.54 -14.52
C LYS A 164 19.94 -9.36 -15.23
N ASN A 165 20.95 -9.62 -16.06
CA ASN A 165 21.69 -8.58 -16.77
C ASN A 165 20.77 -7.80 -17.73
N ALA A 166 19.90 -8.49 -18.48
CA ALA A 166 18.96 -7.85 -19.39
C ALA A 166 17.97 -6.93 -18.66
N ILE A 167 17.46 -7.34 -17.49
CA ILE A 167 16.58 -6.52 -16.66
C ILE A 167 17.31 -5.25 -16.21
N THR A 168 18.53 -5.37 -15.66
CA THR A 168 19.32 -4.21 -15.22
C THR A 168 19.68 -3.27 -16.37
N GLU A 169 20.07 -3.80 -17.54
CA GLU A 169 20.39 -2.98 -18.72
C GLU A 169 19.16 -2.26 -19.26
N SER A 170 18.00 -2.93 -19.33
CA SER A 170 16.75 -2.29 -19.75
C SER A 170 16.27 -1.19 -18.80
N LEU A 171 16.45 -1.38 -17.49
CA LEU A 171 16.18 -0.35 -16.48
C LEU A 171 17.06 0.89 -16.64
N ALA A 172 18.33 0.69 -17.01
CA ALA A 172 19.28 1.77 -17.27
C ALA A 172 18.95 2.51 -18.58
N LEU A 173 18.52 1.80 -19.62
CA LEU A 173 18.11 2.38 -20.90
C LEU A 173 16.74 3.07 -20.83
N GLY A 174 15.85 2.62 -19.95
CA GLY A 174 14.46 3.08 -19.88
C GLY A 174 13.58 2.56 -21.01
N ASP A 175 14.01 1.52 -21.73
CA ASP A 175 13.23 0.85 -22.77
C ASP A 175 12.94 -0.59 -22.38
N PHE A 176 11.64 -0.93 -22.36
CA PHE A 176 11.10 -2.22 -21.93
C PHE A 176 10.35 -2.93 -23.07
N GLY A 177 10.57 -2.51 -24.32
CA GLY A 177 9.96 -3.13 -25.48
C GLY A 177 10.41 -4.58 -25.67
N TYR A 178 9.48 -5.44 -26.12
CA TYR A 178 9.75 -6.86 -26.40
C TYR A 178 10.96 -7.08 -27.34
N THR A 179 11.12 -6.24 -28.36
CA THR A 179 12.24 -6.28 -29.30
C THR A 179 13.57 -5.97 -28.62
N THR A 180 13.58 -4.96 -27.75
CA THR A 180 14.76 -4.52 -26.99
C THR A 180 15.17 -5.61 -26.01
N MET A 181 14.22 -6.19 -25.27
CA MET A 181 14.50 -7.30 -24.36
C MET A 181 15.08 -8.51 -25.07
N ASN A 182 14.56 -8.89 -26.24
CA ASN A 182 15.13 -9.98 -27.03
C ASN A 182 16.55 -9.66 -27.53
N ALA A 183 16.82 -8.42 -27.92
CA ALA A 183 18.16 -7.99 -28.32
C ALA A 183 19.15 -8.04 -27.14
N LEU A 184 18.74 -7.62 -25.94
CA LEU A 184 19.56 -7.66 -24.73
C LEU A 184 19.87 -9.11 -24.30
N LEU A 185 18.89 -10.01 -24.40
CA LEU A 185 19.09 -11.43 -24.16
C LEU A 185 20.09 -12.04 -25.16
N ALA A 186 19.93 -11.75 -26.45
CA ALA A 186 20.83 -12.24 -27.50
C ALA A 186 22.27 -11.71 -27.34
N LYS A 187 22.42 -10.42 -27.01
CA LYS A 187 23.72 -9.79 -26.74
C LYS A 187 24.44 -10.46 -25.58
N THR A 188 23.72 -10.74 -24.50
CA THR A 188 24.31 -11.34 -23.29
C THR A 188 24.73 -12.80 -23.52
N GLN A 189 24.02 -13.52 -24.40
CA GLN A 189 24.35 -14.90 -24.77
C GLN A 189 25.62 -15.01 -25.64
N GLN A 190 25.99 -13.94 -26.38
CA GLN A 190 27.22 -13.92 -27.17
C GLN A 190 28.48 -13.63 -26.33
N VAL A 191 28.33 -13.17 -25.09
CA VAL A 191 29.45 -12.83 -24.19
C VAL A 191 29.91 -14.04 -23.35
N THR A 192 29.47 -15.27 -23.67
CA THR A 192 30.08 -16.48 -23.09
C THR A 192 31.57 -16.51 -23.44
N PRO A 193 32.50 -16.52 -22.47
CA PRO A 193 33.92 -16.52 -22.78
C PRO A 193 34.27 -17.78 -23.59
N ALA A 194 35.07 -17.59 -24.65
CA ALA A 194 35.68 -18.69 -25.39
C ALA A 194 36.31 -19.67 -24.38
N PRO A 195 36.18 -21.00 -24.58
CA PRO A 195 36.81 -21.95 -23.68
C PRO A 195 38.30 -21.64 -23.63
N ALA A 196 38.82 -21.40 -22.41
CA ALA A 196 40.25 -21.17 -22.21
C ALA A 196 41.01 -22.30 -22.90
N ALA A 197 41.94 -21.94 -23.78
CA ALA A 197 42.81 -22.89 -24.44
C ALA A 197 43.48 -23.76 -23.36
N ARG A 198 43.14 -25.05 -23.32
CA ARG A 198 43.93 -26.03 -22.60
C ARG A 198 45.22 -26.19 -23.39
N GLU A 199 46.30 -25.56 -22.93
CA GLU A 199 47.63 -25.96 -23.34
C GLU A 199 47.85 -27.41 -22.91
N VAL A 200 47.79 -28.31 -23.89
CA VAL A 200 48.25 -29.69 -23.74
C VAL A 200 49.73 -29.69 -24.14
N GLU A 201 50.60 -29.16 -23.27
CA GLU A 201 52.04 -29.33 -23.45
C GLU A 201 52.46 -30.69 -22.89
N SER A 202 52.39 -31.69 -23.77
CA SER A 202 53.13 -32.94 -23.67
C SER A 202 54.13 -32.96 -24.81
N LEU A 203 55.43 -32.93 -24.49
CA LEU A 203 56.44 -33.90 -24.94
C LEU A 203 57.86 -33.40 -24.63
N GLY A 204 58.61 -34.24 -23.90
CA GLY A 204 60.03 -34.45 -24.17
C GLY A 204 61.02 -33.86 -23.18
N SER A 205 61.39 -34.63 -22.16
CA SER A 205 62.82 -34.88 -21.93
C SER A 205 63.05 -36.20 -21.18
N SER A 206 63.45 -37.19 -21.98
CA SER A 206 64.31 -38.32 -21.63
C SER A 206 65.45 -37.85 -20.71
N THR A 207 65.77 -38.47 -19.57
CA THR A 207 66.46 -39.76 -19.43
C THR A 207 66.43 -40.16 -17.94
N LEU A 208 65.97 -41.36 -17.62
CA LEU A 208 66.29 -42.07 -16.37
C LEU A 208 67.36 -43.12 -16.67
N PRO A 209 68.41 -43.29 -15.85
CA PRO A 209 69.17 -44.53 -15.86
C PRO A 209 68.52 -45.53 -14.90
N TYR A 210 68.06 -46.67 -15.44
CA TYR A 210 67.84 -47.89 -14.66
C TYR A 210 68.68 -49.02 -15.29
N ALA A 211 69.64 -49.53 -14.52
CA ALA A 211 70.33 -50.78 -14.76
C ALA A 211 70.79 -51.30 -13.38
N LYS A 212 70.66 -52.57 -13.00
CA LYS A 212 69.97 -53.74 -13.53
C LYS A 212 69.93 -54.74 -12.35
N LEU A 213 68.91 -55.59 -12.32
CA LEU A 213 68.66 -56.65 -11.33
C LEU A 213 69.54 -57.92 -11.49
N LYS A 214 69.53 -58.73 -10.42
CA LYS A 214 69.86 -60.18 -10.22
C LYS A 214 71.26 -60.46 -9.66
N ALA A 215 71.50 -61.39 -8.72
CA ALA A 215 70.88 -62.70 -8.38
C ALA A 215 71.09 -63.04 -6.87
N VAL A 216 70.16 -63.67 -6.14
CA VAL A 216 69.99 -65.12 -5.82
C VAL A 216 71.17 -65.85 -5.10
N SER A 217 70.87 -66.35 -3.88
CA SER A 217 71.33 -67.60 -3.21
C SER A 217 72.45 -67.62 -2.14
N ALA A 218 72.03 -68.07 -0.94
CA ALA A 218 72.60 -69.10 -0.02
C ALA A 218 73.92 -68.95 0.78
N CYS A 219 73.81 -69.44 2.04
CA CYS A 219 74.81 -69.96 2.99
C CYS A 219 75.83 -68.99 3.63
N ARG A 220 75.75 -68.79 4.96
CA ARG A 220 76.39 -69.64 5.98
C ARG A 220 75.87 -69.31 7.38
#